data_AF-F9EQG2-F1
#
_entry.id   AF-F9EQG2-F1
#
_cell.length_a   1.000
_cell.length_b   1.000
_cell.length_c   1.000
_cell.angle_alpha   90.00
_cell.angle_beta   90.00
_cell.angle_gamma   90.00
#
_symmetry.space_group_name_H-M   'P 1'
#
loop_
_entity.id
_entity.type
_entity.pdbx_description
1 polymer ?
#
loop_
_entity_poly.entity_id
_entity_poly.type
_entity_poly.pdbx_seq_one_letter_code
_entity_poly.pdbx_strand_id
1 'polypeptide(L)'
;MYKTKDVLLTGFALFAMLFGAGNLIFPPMLGYETNSSWISTMLAFTITGVGFPFLGILSVSIVGNGIKDFANRVSPTFSKIFAIISILAIGPMLAIPRTGATAYEITFLYNGMESPIYKYIYLICYFGIVILFSLRAN
;
A
#
# COMPACT_ATOMS: atom_id res chain seq x y z
N MET A 1 -24.41 -17.11 12.31
CA MET A 1 -23.63 -17.98 11.39
C MET A 1 -23.26 -17.14 10.18
N TYR A 2 -21.98 -16.85 9.96
CA TYR A 2 -21.57 -16.11 8.76
C TYR A 2 -21.86 -16.95 7.52
N LYS A 3 -22.48 -16.37 6.49
CA LYS A 3 -22.69 -17.09 5.23
C LYS A 3 -21.32 -17.27 4.58
N THR A 4 -21.02 -18.45 4.08
CA THR A 4 -19.76 -18.75 3.38
C THR A 4 -19.49 -17.78 2.24
N LYS A 5 -20.54 -17.31 1.55
CA LYS A 5 -20.44 -16.27 0.51
C LYS A 5 -19.85 -14.95 1.04
N ASP A 6 -20.27 -14.50 2.23
CA ASP A 6 -19.82 -13.24 2.82
C ASP A 6 -18.35 -13.33 3.26
N VAL A 7 -17.94 -14.48 3.78
CA VAL A 7 -16.53 -14.76 4.14
C VAL A 7 -15.64 -14.76 2.91
N LEU A 8 -16.10 -15.38 1.82
CA LEU A 8 -15.36 -15.44 0.56
C LEU A 8 -15.24 -14.05 -0.08
N LEU A 9 -16.33 -13.26 -0.06
CA LEU A 9 -16.35 -11.91 -0.59
C LEU A 9 -15.42 -10.97 0.20
N THR A 10 -15.48 -11.02 1.52
CA THR A 10 -14.61 -10.21 2.39
C THR A 10 -13.16 -10.63 2.29
N GLY A 11 -12.88 -11.93 2.20
CA GLY A 11 -11.53 -12.45 1.94
C GLY A 11 -10.94 -11.94 0.62
N PHE A 12 -11.70 -12.01 -0.48
CA PHE A 12 -11.26 -11.45 -1.76
C PHE A 12 -11.14 -9.93 -1.75
N ALA A 13 -12.01 -9.21 -1.03
CA ALA A 13 -11.90 -7.76 -0.89
C ALA A 13 -10.62 -7.37 -0.12
N LEU A 14 -10.30 -8.06 0.96
CA LEU A 14 -9.06 -7.87 1.72
C LEU A 14 -7.84 -8.23 0.88
N PHE A 15 -7.91 -9.34 0.12
CA PHE A 15 -6.87 -9.70 -0.83
C PHE A 15 -6.67 -8.59 -1.87
N ALA A 16 -7.72 -8.11 -2.54
CA ALA A 16 -7.62 -7.07 -3.55
C ALA A 16 -7.06 -5.75 -2.98
N MET A 17 -7.43 -5.41 -1.75
CA MET A 17 -6.91 -4.22 -1.05
C MET A 17 -5.41 -4.33 -0.75
N LEU A 18 -4.93 -5.52 -0.36
CA LEU A 18 -3.52 -5.77 -0.05
C LEU A 18 -2.70 -6.13 -1.30
N PHE A 19 -3.30 -6.71 -2.33
CA PHE A 19 -2.68 -7.11 -3.59
C PHE A 19 -2.62 -5.95 -4.58
N GLY A 20 -2.12 -4.80 -4.10
CA GLY A 20 -1.89 -3.61 -4.93
C GLY A 20 -0.63 -3.73 -5.80
N ALA A 21 -0.40 -2.73 -6.66
CA ALA A 21 0.74 -2.68 -7.58
C ALA A 21 2.10 -2.91 -6.87
N GLY A 22 2.31 -2.31 -5.68
CA GLY A 22 3.54 -2.52 -4.92
C GLY A 22 3.78 -4.00 -4.58
N ASN A 23 2.76 -4.69 -4.08
CA ASN A 23 2.88 -6.11 -3.72
C ASN A 23 2.94 -7.04 -4.95
N LEU A 24 2.68 -6.55 -6.15
CA LEU A 24 2.91 -7.27 -7.41
C LEU A 24 4.35 -7.08 -7.92
N ILE A 25 4.90 -5.88 -7.76
CA ILE A 25 6.18 -5.47 -8.35
C ILE A 25 7.37 -5.84 -7.45
N PHE A 26 7.25 -5.60 -6.13
CA PHE A 26 8.36 -5.78 -5.21
C PHE A 26 8.81 -7.24 -5.03
N PRO A 27 7.93 -8.26 -4.95
CA PRO A 27 8.41 -9.62 -4.72
C PRO A 27 9.31 -10.16 -5.84
N PRO A 28 8.98 -10.00 -7.14
CA PRO A 28 9.89 -10.38 -8.21
C PRO A 28 11.21 -9.60 -8.18
N MET A 29 11.17 -8.29 -7.89
CA MET A 29 12.37 -7.46 -7.77
C MET A 29 13.27 -7.93 -6.63
N LEU A 30 12.71 -8.13 -5.43
CA LEU A 30 13.44 -8.62 -4.26
C LEU A 30 14.00 -10.03 -4.49
N GLY A 31 13.23 -10.91 -5.14
CA GLY A 31 13.69 -12.24 -5.52
C GLY A 31 14.85 -12.20 -6.52
N TYR A 32 14.82 -11.26 -7.47
CA TYR A 32 15.91 -11.03 -8.41
C TYR A 32 17.17 -10.51 -7.71
N GLU A 33 17.03 -9.55 -6.79
CA GLU A 33 18.15 -8.97 -6.04
C GLU A 33 18.81 -9.97 -5.07
N THR A 34 18.03 -10.85 -4.43
CA THR A 34 18.57 -11.79 -3.44
C THR A 34 19.00 -13.14 -4.01
N ASN A 35 18.76 -13.37 -5.31
CA ASN A 35 19.22 -14.50 -6.11
C ASN A 35 19.03 -15.86 -5.40
N SER A 36 20.06 -16.43 -4.78
CA SER A 36 19.99 -17.72 -4.07
C SER A 36 19.20 -17.69 -2.75
N SER A 37 19.01 -16.51 -2.15
CA SER A 37 18.34 -16.34 -0.85
C SER A 37 16.84 -15.99 -0.97
N TRP A 38 16.27 -16.15 -2.17
CA TRP A 38 14.89 -15.75 -2.47
C TRP A 38 13.83 -16.35 -1.54
N ILE A 39 14.03 -17.57 -1.02
CA ILE A 39 13.09 -18.23 -0.09
C ILE A 39 13.00 -17.45 1.23
N SER A 40 14.15 -17.05 1.77
CA SER A 40 14.22 -16.25 3.00
C SER A 40 13.58 -14.88 2.79
N THR A 41 13.87 -14.26 1.64
CA THR A 41 13.26 -12.98 1.22
C THR A 41 11.74 -13.09 1.08
N MET A 42 11.24 -14.17 0.47
CA MET A 42 9.80 -14.41 0.31
C MET A 42 9.11 -14.54 1.68
N LEU A 43 9.70 -15.30 2.62
CA LEU A 43 9.15 -15.45 3.97
C LEU A 43 9.15 -14.13 4.73
N ALA A 44 10.28 -13.41 4.73
CA ALA A 44 10.39 -12.10 5.38
C ALA A 44 9.40 -11.09 4.79
N PHE A 45 9.29 -11.04 3.45
CA PHE A 45 8.33 -10.19 2.75
C PHE A 45 6.89 -10.58 3.06
N THR A 46 6.57 -11.87 3.14
CA THR A 46 5.21 -12.32 3.48
C THR A 46 4.82 -11.90 4.89
N ILE A 47 5.72 -12.07 5.86
CA ILE A 47 5.49 -11.69 7.26
C ILE A 47 5.30 -10.17 7.38
N THR A 48 6.17 -9.39 6.76
CA THR A 48 6.20 -7.93 6.91
C THR A 48 5.18 -7.22 6.01
N GLY A 49 5.08 -7.63 4.75
CA GLY A 49 4.24 -7.02 3.72
C GLY A 49 2.78 -7.46 3.74
N VAL A 50 2.47 -8.64 4.30
CA VAL A 50 1.08 -9.15 4.39
C VAL A 50 0.68 -9.43 5.83
N GLY A 51 1.53 -10.11 6.61
CA GLY A 51 1.23 -10.52 7.98
C GLY A 51 0.92 -9.34 8.91
N PHE A 52 1.83 -8.36 9.00
CA PHE A 52 1.62 -7.20 9.87
C PHE A 52 0.42 -6.31 9.47
N PRO A 53 0.21 -5.95 8.19
CA PRO A 53 -1.00 -5.24 7.78
C PRO A 53 -2.28 -6.02 8.13
N PHE A 54 -2.28 -7.34 7.93
CA PHE A 54 -3.42 -8.19 8.27
C PHE A 54 -3.70 -8.21 9.78
N LEU A 55 -2.66 -8.31 10.62
CA LEU A 55 -2.79 -8.18 12.08
C LEU A 55 -3.34 -6.81 12.50
N GLY A 56 -2.96 -5.74 11.79
CA GLY A 56 -3.51 -4.40 11.99
C GLY A 56 -5.02 -4.35 11.71
N ILE A 57 -5.45 -4.89 10.57
CA ILE A 57 -6.88 -4.97 10.20
C ILE A 57 -7.66 -5.78 11.23
N LEU A 58 -7.14 -6.95 11.62
CA LEU A 58 -7.74 -7.78 12.67
C LEU A 58 -7.88 -7.02 14.00
N SER A 59 -6.82 -6.31 14.40
CA SER A 59 -6.83 -5.54 15.66
C SER A 59 -7.90 -4.46 15.65
N VAL A 60 -8.05 -3.71 14.56
CA VAL A 60 -9.10 -2.70 14.42
C VAL A 60 -10.49 -3.33 14.35
N SER A 61 -10.62 -4.47 13.65
CA SER A 61 -11.88 -5.21 13.56
C SER A 61 -12.35 -5.73 14.93
N ILE A 62 -11.44 -6.13 15.82
CA ILE A 62 -11.78 -6.60 17.17
C ILE A 62 -12.22 -5.43 18.07
N VAL A 63 -11.64 -4.24 17.90
CA VAL A 63 -12.02 -3.05 18.68
C VAL A 63 -13.34 -2.44 18.20
N GLY A 64 -13.72 -2.65 16.94
CA GLY A 64 -15.06 -2.35 16.39
C GLY A 64 -15.32 -0.88 16.07
N ASN A 65 -14.66 0.06 16.75
CA ASN A 65 -14.93 1.50 16.61
C ASN A 65 -13.84 2.28 15.82
N GLY A 66 -13.00 1.59 15.04
CA GLY A 66 -12.03 2.21 14.14
C GLY A 66 -10.68 2.55 14.77
N ILE A 67 -9.80 3.15 13.96
CA ILE A 67 -8.38 3.40 14.30
C ILE A 67 -8.20 4.32 15.50
N LYS A 68 -9.05 5.35 15.63
CA LYS A 68 -8.97 6.32 16.72
C LYS A 68 -9.24 5.68 18.07
N ASP A 69 -10.23 4.78 18.12
CA ASP A 69 -10.62 4.08 19.36
C ASP A 69 -9.66 2.93 19.69
N PHE A 70 -9.09 2.29 18.66
CA PHE A 70 -7.94 1.40 18.85
C PHE A 70 -6.77 2.14 19.51
N ALA A 71 -6.35 3.28 18.98
CA ALA A 71 -5.21 4.03 19.50
C ALA A 71 -5.50 4.74 20.83
N ASN A 72 -6.77 5.05 21.12
CA ASN A 72 -7.20 5.59 22.42
C ASN A 72 -6.96 4.61 23.58
N ARG A 73 -6.90 3.30 23.32
CA ARG A 73 -6.54 2.29 24.33
C ARG A 73 -5.11 2.47 24.85
N VAL A 74 -4.22 3.11 24.07
CA VAL A 74 -2.87 3.46 24.50
C VAL A 74 -2.89 4.79 25.26
N SER A 75 -3.31 5.87 24.59
CA SER A 75 -3.63 7.16 25.23
C SER A 75 -4.35 8.10 24.24
N PRO A 76 -5.15 9.09 24.71
CA PRO A 76 -5.80 10.07 23.85
C PRO A 76 -4.82 10.92 23.02
N THR A 77 -3.64 11.23 23.57
CA THR A 77 -2.60 11.99 22.87
C THR A 77 -1.94 11.15 21.78
N PHE A 78 -1.63 9.89 22.08
CA PHE A 78 -1.10 8.95 21.10
C PHE A 78 -2.06 8.77 19.92
N SER A 79 -3.36 8.61 20.19
CA SER A 79 -4.39 8.45 19.16
C SER A 79 -4.42 9.61 18.17
N LYS A 80 -4.37 10.86 18.67
CA LYS A 80 -4.34 12.05 17.81
C LYS A 80 -3.10 12.08 16.93
N ILE A 81 -1.91 11.87 17.51
CA ILE A 81 -0.64 11.89 16.78
C ILE A 81 -0.62 10.77 15.73
N PHE A 82 -1.00 9.55 16.12
CA PHE A 82 -1.04 8.39 15.24
C PHE A 82 -2.01 8.59 14.06
N ALA A 83 -3.19 9.15 14.31
CA ALA A 83 -4.15 9.45 13.25
C ALA A 83 -3.62 10.50 12.26
N ILE A 84 -3.00 11.57 12.77
CA ILE A 84 -2.40 12.62 11.92
C ILE A 84 -1.28 12.03 11.06
N ILE A 85 -0.36 11.28 11.66
CA ILE A 85 0.75 10.63 10.93
C ILE A 85 0.20 9.67 9.88
N SER A 86 -0.83 8.88 10.22
CA SER A 86 -1.45 7.94 9.29
C SER A 86 -2.07 8.64 8.08
N ILE A 87 -2.79 9.74 8.30
CA ILE A 87 -3.37 10.55 7.21
C ILE A 87 -2.27 11.15 6.33
N LEU A 88 -1.21 11.69 6.94
CA LEU A 88 -0.08 12.26 6.21
C LEU A 88 0.68 11.20 5.41
N ALA A 89 0.88 10.02 5.98
CA ALA A 89 1.53 8.88 5.32
C ALA A 89 0.73 8.39 4.11
N ILE A 90 -0.57 8.20 4.26
CA ILE A 90 -1.44 7.72 3.18
C ILE A 90 -1.61 8.79 2.09
N GLY A 91 -1.80 10.04 2.48
CA GLY A 91 -2.00 11.13 1.54
C GLY A 91 -0.67 11.65 0.96
N PRO A 92 -0.22 12.83 1.37
CA PRO A 92 0.81 13.57 0.63
C PRO A 92 2.24 13.04 0.79
N MET A 93 2.58 12.35 1.89
CA MET A 93 3.99 12.14 2.26
C MET A 93 4.60 10.83 1.73
N LEU A 94 3.86 9.73 1.75
CA LEU A 94 4.44 8.41 1.44
C LEU A 94 3.72 7.70 0.30
N ALA A 95 2.44 7.36 0.46
CA ALA A 95 1.80 6.45 -0.49
C ALA A 95 1.59 7.11 -1.87
N ILE A 96 1.06 8.33 -1.93
CA ILE A 96 0.83 9.02 -3.21
C ILE A 96 2.15 9.24 -3.97
N PRO A 97 3.20 9.87 -3.39
CA PRO A 97 4.47 10.03 -4.09
C PRO A 97 5.12 8.70 -4.49
N ARG A 98 5.05 7.67 -3.64
CA ARG A 98 5.68 6.37 -3.92
C ARG A 98 5.06 5.70 -5.13
N THR A 99 3.73 5.71 -5.27
CA THR A 99 3.06 5.07 -6.42
C THR A 99 3.50 5.67 -7.76
N GLY A 100 3.58 7.01 -7.85
CA GLY A 100 4.07 7.69 -9.04
C GLY A 100 5.55 7.39 -9.33
N ALA A 101 6.40 7.38 -8.29
CA ALA A 101 7.81 7.02 -8.42
C ALA A 101 8.00 5.59 -8.94
N THR A 102 7.29 4.61 -8.35
CA THR A 102 7.37 3.21 -8.79
C THR A 102 6.85 3.02 -10.22
N ALA A 103 5.78 3.71 -10.60
CA ALA A 103 5.25 3.63 -11.96
C ALA A 103 6.25 4.17 -12.99
N TYR A 104 6.96 5.26 -12.66
CA TYR A 104 8.04 5.78 -13.49
C TYR A 104 9.24 4.83 -13.56
N GLU A 105 9.69 4.30 -12.42
CA GLU A 105 10.84 3.38 -12.33
C GLU A 105 10.64 2.19 -13.28
N ILE A 106 9.45 1.59 -13.27
CA ILE A 106 9.14 0.41 -14.10
C ILE A 106 9.00 0.77 -15.58
N THR A 107 8.43 1.94 -15.89
CA THR A 107 8.14 2.32 -17.28
C THR A 107 9.38 2.84 -18.01
N PHE A 108 10.27 3.59 -17.32
CA PHE A 108 11.37 4.31 -17.98
C PHE A 108 12.75 3.93 -17.44
N LEU A 109 12.92 3.81 -16.12
CA LEU A 109 14.23 3.58 -15.51
C LEU A 109 14.81 2.22 -15.92
N TYR A 110 14.04 1.14 -15.80
CA TYR A 110 14.49 -0.19 -16.23
C TYR A 110 14.64 -0.35 -17.75
N ASN A 111 14.09 0.57 -18.54
CA ASN A 111 14.24 0.62 -20.00
C ASN A 111 15.44 1.48 -20.45
N GLY A 112 16.29 1.95 -19.52
CA GLY A 112 17.49 2.73 -19.83
C GLY A 112 17.23 4.17 -20.27
N MET A 113 16.00 4.68 -20.11
CA MET A 113 15.63 6.06 -20.45
C MET A 113 15.76 6.98 -19.23
N GLU A 114 16.99 7.26 -18.84
CA GLU A 114 17.30 8.14 -17.70
C GLU A 114 17.40 9.61 -18.12
N SER A 115 16.25 10.28 -18.33
CA SER A 115 16.22 11.73 -18.46
C SER A 115 15.35 12.37 -17.38
N PRO A 116 15.85 13.40 -16.67
CA PRO A 116 15.05 14.17 -15.71
C PRO A 116 13.77 14.74 -16.34
N ILE A 117 13.81 15.06 -17.64
CA ILE A 117 12.65 15.60 -18.36
C ILE A 117 11.50 14.57 -18.43
N TYR A 118 11.82 13.30 -18.71
CA TYR A 118 10.82 12.24 -18.84
C TYR A 118 10.17 11.93 -17.49
N LYS A 119 10.92 12.05 -16.40
CA LYS A 119 10.38 11.91 -15.03
C LYS A 119 9.29 12.92 -14.75
N TYR A 120 9.53 14.20 -14.99
CA TYR A 120 8.53 15.25 -14.70
C TYR A 120 7.30 15.13 -15.60
N ILE A 121 7.50 14.87 -16.90
CA ILE A 121 6.39 14.68 -17.85
C ILE A 121 5.52 13.48 -17.42
N TYR A 122 6.15 12.35 -17.09
CA TYR A 122 5.43 11.16 -16.65
C TYR A 122 4.63 11.40 -15.37
N LEU A 123 5.23 12.03 -14.35
CA LEU A 123 4.54 12.31 -13.09
C LEU A 123 3.38 13.28 -13.28
N ILE A 124 3.52 14.31 -14.11
CA ILE A 124 2.43 15.25 -14.43
C ILE A 124 1.29 14.51 -15.12
N CYS A 125 1.58 13.68 -16.13
CA CYS A 125 0.56 12.88 -16.82
C CYS A 125 -0.10 11.87 -15.87
N TYR A 126 0.70 11.13 -15.09
CA TYR A 126 0.23 10.12 -14.14
C TYR A 126 -0.71 10.74 -13.10
N PHE A 127 -0.28 11.78 -12.40
CA PHE A 127 -1.12 12.44 -11.41
C PHE A 127 -2.30 13.20 -12.05
N GLY A 128 -2.15 13.73 -13.27
CA GLY A 128 -3.26 14.31 -14.03
C GLY A 128 -4.37 13.29 -14.31
N ILE A 129 -4.00 12.08 -14.75
CA ILE A 129 -4.94 10.97 -14.96
C ILE A 129 -5.57 10.54 -13.63
N VAL A 130 -4.76 10.35 -12.58
CA VAL A 130 -5.25 9.98 -11.25
C VAL A 130 -6.25 11.01 -10.74
N ILE A 131 -5.98 12.31 -10.90
CA ILE A 131 -6.91 13.38 -10.54
C ILE A 131 -8.19 13.30 -11.37
N LEU A 132 -8.10 13.08 -12.68
CA LEU A 132 -9.26 12.98 -13.57
C LEU A 132 -10.20 11.84 -13.15
N PHE A 133 -9.66 10.68 -12.79
CA PHE A 133 -10.45 9.54 -12.31
C PHE A 133 -10.92 9.71 -10.86
N SER A 134 -10.13 10.38 -10.00
CA SER A 134 -10.48 10.64 -8.59
C SER A 134 -11.58 11.70 -8.45
N LEU A 135 -11.55 12.75 -9.28
CA LEU A 135 -12.55 13.82 -9.27
C LEU A 135 -13.85 13.44 -9.97
N ARG A 136 -13.89 12.31 -10.68
CA ARG A 136 -15.14 11.80 -11.25
C ARG A 136 -15.96 11.09 -10.18
N ALA A 137 -16.60 11.89 -9.34
CA ALA A 137 -17.71 11.45 -8.49
C ALA A 137 -18.99 11.42 -9.34
N ASN A 138 -19.26 10.28 -9.96
CA ASN A 138 -20.60 9.91 -10.47
C ASN A 138 -20.74 8.39 -10.44
#